data_AF-A0A3B7L739-F1
#
_entry.id   AF-A0A3B7L739-F1
#
_cell.length_a   1.000
_cell.length_b   1.000
_cell.length_c   1.000
_cell.angle_alpha   90.00
_cell.angle_beta   90.00
_cell.angle_gamma   90.00
#
_symmetry.space_group_name_H-M   'P 1'
#
loop_
_entity.id
_entity.type
_entity.pdbx_description
1 polymer ?
#
loop_
_entity_poly.entity_id
_entity_poly.type
_entity_poly.pdbx_seq_one_letter_code
_entity_poly.pdbx_strand_id
1 'polypeptide(L)'
;MFKSSNEPVLASLEQYPQAVALMTQFEIGNTVIFNISVGYLVSVLFWLLVVVAPHSRRRAILRNNLLMHYSDFKRDLAHTMLDAAGDRDSYEKSFELTDFRKFREYFSESERHRWHAALNAIQSDASYLTDVHVEMDLLSDEFRYVLNNIEISDQELIAFIKRLLNYVYRLKHSPTFTGDEVKYLGGFIWEIMASWSTIDGQRDFDLIERMIRRI
;
A
#
# COMPACT_ATOMS: atom_id res chain seq x y z
N MET A 1 -1.13 22.47 -38.78
CA MET A 1 -0.40 23.75 -38.77
C MET A 1 -1.44 24.83 -39.02
N PHE A 2 -1.84 25.56 -37.98
CA PHE A 2 -2.99 26.46 -38.03
C PHE A 2 -2.48 27.90 -38.03
N LYS A 3 -2.92 28.70 -39.02
CA LYS A 3 -2.63 30.14 -39.13
C LYS A 3 -3.77 30.92 -38.45
N SER A 4 -3.44 31.76 -37.48
CA SER A 4 -4.37 32.77 -36.92
C SER A 4 -4.60 33.90 -37.94
N SER A 5 -5.73 34.62 -37.87
CA SER A 5 -6.18 35.54 -38.94
C SER A 5 -5.15 36.59 -39.39
N ASN A 6 -4.15 36.92 -38.57
CA ASN A 6 -3.17 37.96 -38.87
C ASN A 6 -1.71 37.46 -38.99
N GLU A 7 -1.45 36.15 -38.97
CA GLU A 7 -0.09 35.63 -39.08
C GLU A 7 0.32 35.39 -40.55
N PRO A 8 1.52 35.82 -40.99
CA PRO A 8 2.02 35.48 -42.32
C PRO A 8 2.19 33.96 -42.45
N VAL A 9 1.87 33.43 -43.63
CA VAL A 9 2.07 31.99 -43.92
C VAL A 9 3.56 31.70 -43.82
N LEU A 10 3.93 30.55 -43.24
CA LEU A 10 5.34 30.16 -43.14
C LEU A 10 6.00 30.16 -44.52
N ALA A 11 7.20 30.74 -44.62
CA ALA A 11 7.95 30.92 -45.88
C ALA A 11 8.20 29.60 -46.67
N SER A 12 8.13 28.45 -46.00
CA SER A 12 8.22 27.13 -46.62
C SER A 12 6.97 26.72 -47.41
N LEU A 13 5.81 27.33 -47.14
CA LEU A 13 4.52 27.03 -47.78
C LEU A 13 4.13 28.04 -48.86
N GLU A 14 4.78 29.21 -48.94
CA GLU A 14 4.56 30.22 -50.00
C GLU A 14 4.81 29.67 -51.41
N GLN A 15 5.64 28.63 -51.49
CA GLN A 15 6.01 27.92 -52.72
C GLN A 15 4.85 27.11 -53.31
N TYR A 16 3.76 26.89 -52.54
CA TYR A 16 2.59 26.11 -52.93
C TYR A 16 1.33 26.99 -52.94
N PRO A 17 1.00 27.64 -54.08
CA PRO A 17 -0.11 28.60 -54.19
C PRO A 17 -1.47 28.03 -53.75
N GLN A 18 -1.67 26.73 -53.97
CA GLN A 18 -2.90 26.04 -53.61
C GLN A 18 -3.05 25.86 -52.09
N ALA A 19 -1.95 25.59 -51.37
CA ALA A 19 -1.96 25.47 -49.91
C ALA A 19 -2.17 26.83 -49.23
N VAL A 20 -1.57 27.89 -49.79
CA VAL A 20 -1.77 29.27 -49.35
C VAL A 20 -3.23 29.70 -49.51
N ALA A 21 -3.82 29.47 -50.70
CA ALA A 21 -5.22 29.81 -50.98
C ALA A 21 -6.21 29.07 -50.06
N LEU A 22 -5.95 27.80 -49.76
CA LEU A 22 -6.79 26.98 -48.88
C LEU A 22 -6.73 27.46 -47.42
N MET A 23 -5.56 27.93 -46.96
CA MET A 23 -5.41 28.48 -45.61
C MET A 23 -5.95 29.92 -45.47
N THR A 24 -5.96 30.73 -46.53
CA THR A 24 -6.52 32.10 -46.51
C THR A 24 -8.04 32.13 -46.74
N GLN A 25 -8.61 31.11 -47.39
CA GLN A 25 -10.06 31.02 -47.62
C GLN A 25 -10.89 30.92 -46.33
N PHE A 26 -10.29 30.44 -45.23
CA PHE A 26 -10.94 30.22 -43.95
C PHE A 26 -10.25 30.95 -42.78
N GLU A 27 -9.77 32.19 -42.94
CA GLU A 27 -9.06 32.92 -41.86
C GLU A 27 -9.87 33.02 -40.55
N ILE A 28 -11.18 33.25 -40.63
CA ILE A 28 -12.09 33.26 -39.47
C ILE A 28 -12.22 31.83 -38.89
N GLY A 29 -12.40 30.82 -39.75
CA GLY A 29 -12.53 29.42 -39.33
C GLY A 29 -11.28 28.87 -38.67
N ASN A 30 -10.10 29.20 -39.21
CA ASN A 30 -8.81 28.81 -38.65
C ASN A 30 -8.58 29.43 -37.27
N THR A 31 -9.00 30.68 -37.07
CA THR A 31 -8.92 31.38 -35.78
C THR A 31 -9.88 30.76 -34.75
N VAL A 32 -11.10 30.41 -35.16
CA VAL A 32 -12.08 29.72 -34.30
C VAL A 32 -11.55 28.35 -33.88
N ILE A 33 -11.06 27.54 -34.84
CA ILE A 33 -10.49 26.21 -34.56
C ILE A 33 -9.26 26.32 -33.65
N PHE A 34 -8.39 27.29 -33.90
CA PHE A 34 -7.21 27.54 -33.07
C PHE A 34 -7.60 27.90 -31.64
N ASN A 35 -8.52 28.86 -31.45
CA ASN A 35 -8.99 29.27 -30.13
C ASN A 35 -9.66 28.12 -29.37
N ILE A 36 -10.49 27.31 -30.05
CA ILE A 36 -11.10 26.12 -29.45
C ILE A 36 -10.02 25.10 -29.05
N SER A 37 -9.01 24.88 -29.90
CA SER A 37 -7.92 23.94 -29.62
C SER A 37 -7.07 24.37 -28.44
N VAL A 38 -6.72 25.67 -28.37
CA VAL A 38 -5.99 26.25 -27.24
C VAL A 38 -6.83 26.17 -25.97
N GLY A 39 -8.11 26.53 -26.03
CA GLY A 39 -9.02 26.42 -24.90
C GLY A 39 -9.11 24.99 -24.37
N TYR A 40 -9.27 24.00 -25.25
CA TYR A 40 -9.29 22.58 -24.89
C TYR A 40 -7.97 22.13 -24.24
N LEU A 41 -6.83 22.50 -24.82
CA LEU A 41 -5.51 22.13 -24.30
C LEU A 41 -5.30 22.72 -22.89
N VAL A 42 -5.67 23.99 -22.71
CA VAL A 42 -5.63 24.66 -21.40
C VAL A 42 -6.55 23.94 -20.41
N SER A 43 -7.78 23.58 -20.79
CA SER A 43 -8.69 22.82 -19.92
C SER A 43 -8.12 21.46 -19.50
N VAL A 44 -7.48 20.73 -20.42
CA VAL A 44 -6.83 19.45 -20.11
C VAL A 44 -5.66 19.65 -19.14
N LEU A 45 -4.82 20.66 -19.36
CA LEU A 45 -3.72 20.98 -18.44
C LEU A 45 -4.21 21.34 -17.04
N PHE A 46 -5.28 22.14 -16.95
CA PHE A 46 -5.91 22.45 -15.67
C PHE A 46 -6.47 21.21 -14.99
N TRP A 47 -7.15 20.32 -15.71
CA TRP A 47 -7.65 19.06 -15.14
C TRP A 47 -6.51 18.18 -14.62
N LEU A 48 -5.40 18.05 -15.37
CA LEU A 48 -4.23 17.31 -14.91
C LEU A 48 -3.64 17.88 -13.62
N LEU A 49 -3.50 19.21 -13.53
CA LEU A 49 -2.91 19.88 -12.36
C LEU A 49 -3.84 19.88 -11.14
N VAL A 50 -5.14 20.07 -11.35
CA VAL A 50 -6.12 20.25 -10.27
C VAL A 50 -6.69 18.92 -9.77
N VAL A 51 -6.77 17.91 -10.63
CA VAL A 51 -7.39 16.61 -10.27
C VAL A 51 -6.34 15.51 -10.17
N VAL A 52 -5.58 15.27 -11.24
CA VAL A 52 -4.70 14.09 -11.32
C VAL A 52 -3.47 14.20 -10.42
N ALA A 53 -2.81 15.36 -10.41
CA ALA A 53 -1.63 15.60 -9.60
C ALA A 53 -1.88 15.46 -8.08
N PRO A 54 -2.88 16.13 -7.47
CA PRO A 54 -3.15 15.98 -6.04
C PRO A 54 -3.61 14.57 -5.69
N HIS A 55 -4.39 13.91 -6.55
CA HIS A 55 -4.83 12.54 -6.33
C HIS A 55 -3.64 11.57 -6.26
N SER A 56 -2.72 11.65 -7.22
CA SER A 56 -1.52 10.79 -7.27
C SER A 56 -0.61 11.03 -6.07
N ARG A 57 -0.43 12.31 -5.68
CA ARG A 57 0.38 12.68 -4.51
C ARG A 57 -0.23 12.16 -3.21
N ARG A 58 -1.53 12.35 -3.00
CA ARG A 58 -2.25 11.85 -1.81
C ARG A 58 -2.12 10.33 -1.69
N ARG A 59 -2.33 9.62 -2.80
CA ARG A 59 -2.22 8.16 -2.88
C ARG A 59 -0.81 7.68 -2.50
N ALA A 60 0.23 8.33 -3.02
CA ALA A 60 1.62 8.02 -2.66
C ALA A 60 1.94 8.28 -1.18
N ILE A 61 1.45 9.38 -0.60
CA ILE A 61 1.66 9.70 0.82
C ILE A 61 1.04 8.63 1.71
N LEU A 62 -0.24 8.30 1.48
CA LEU A 62 -0.97 7.34 2.30
C LEU A 62 -0.40 5.93 2.18
N ARG A 63 -0.01 5.51 0.97
CA ARG A 63 0.71 4.24 0.78
C ARG A 63 2.02 4.20 1.56
N ASN A 64 2.84 5.24 1.44
CA ASN A 64 4.16 5.26 2.09
C ASN A 64 4.02 5.28 3.62
N ASN A 65 3.02 5.98 4.14
CA ASN A 65 2.70 5.97 5.56
C ASN A 65 2.21 4.59 6.02
N LEU A 66 1.30 3.94 5.29
CA LEU A 66 0.87 2.56 5.61
C LEU A 66 2.03 1.55 5.51
N LEU A 67 2.97 1.69 4.58
CA LEU A 67 4.20 0.87 4.54
C LEU A 67 5.05 1.07 5.79
N MET A 68 5.17 2.31 6.28
CA MET A 68 5.90 2.63 7.50
C MET A 68 5.22 2.00 8.71
N HIS A 69 3.91 2.19 8.87
CA HIS A 69 3.14 1.58 9.95
C HIS A 69 3.17 0.05 9.92
N TYR A 70 3.14 -0.57 8.73
CA TYR A 70 3.29 -2.01 8.61
C TYR A 70 4.71 -2.48 9.03
N SER A 71 5.75 -1.70 8.71
CA SER A 71 7.11 -1.99 9.17
C SER A 71 7.25 -1.86 10.68
N ASP A 72 6.64 -0.83 11.27
CA ASP A 72 6.62 -0.61 12.72
C ASP A 72 5.87 -1.74 13.42
N PHE A 73 4.68 -2.10 12.93
CA PHE A 73 3.90 -3.25 13.39
C PHE A 73 4.74 -4.54 13.43
N LYS A 74 5.49 -4.85 12.36
CA LYS A 74 6.35 -6.03 12.34
C LYS A 74 7.46 -5.95 13.38
N ARG A 75 8.09 -4.78 13.54
CA ARG A 75 9.14 -4.57 14.54
C ARG A 75 8.59 -4.78 15.94
N ASP A 76 7.43 -4.19 16.23
CA ASP A 76 6.86 -4.21 17.57
C ASP A 76 6.35 -5.62 17.91
N LEU A 77 5.77 -6.34 16.95
CA LEU A 77 5.52 -7.79 17.09
C LEU A 77 6.81 -8.58 17.33
N ALA A 78 7.87 -8.33 16.57
CA ALA A 78 9.14 -9.01 16.76
C ALA A 78 9.73 -8.76 18.15
N HIS A 79 9.64 -7.52 18.63
CA HIS A 79 10.09 -7.12 19.96
C HIS A 79 9.28 -7.86 21.04
N THR A 80 7.95 -7.83 20.99
CA THR A 80 7.07 -8.56 21.92
C THR A 80 7.39 -10.07 21.92
N MET A 81 7.61 -10.67 20.75
CA MET A 81 7.96 -12.09 20.64
C MET A 81 9.35 -12.41 21.22
N LEU A 82 10.33 -11.51 21.04
CA LEU A 82 11.68 -11.65 21.60
C LEU A 82 11.68 -11.53 23.13
N ASP A 83 10.98 -10.53 23.65
CA ASP A 83 10.82 -10.32 25.10
C ASP A 83 10.09 -11.52 25.74
N ALA A 84 9.00 -11.97 25.13
CA ALA A 84 8.26 -13.15 25.57
C ALA A 84 9.10 -14.44 25.53
N ALA A 85 10.05 -14.53 24.58
CA ALA A 85 11.02 -15.63 24.53
C ALA A 85 12.14 -15.52 25.59
N GLY A 86 12.24 -14.39 26.31
CA GLY A 86 13.27 -14.12 27.30
C GLY A 86 14.60 -13.64 26.72
N ASP A 87 14.62 -13.12 25.49
CA ASP A 87 15.82 -12.56 24.88
C ASP A 87 16.14 -11.18 25.46
N ARG A 88 17.38 -10.98 25.93
CA ARG A 88 17.81 -9.75 26.62
C ARG A 88 18.24 -8.63 25.68
N ASP A 89 18.56 -8.96 24.42
CA ASP A 89 18.98 -8.01 23.39
C ASP A 89 17.84 -7.75 22.38
N SER A 90 16.60 -7.76 22.87
CA SER A 90 15.38 -7.79 22.06
C SER A 90 15.18 -6.54 21.19
N TYR A 91 15.66 -5.36 21.62
CA TYR A 91 15.43 -4.12 20.90
C TYR A 91 16.15 -4.07 19.54
N GLU A 92 17.47 -4.21 19.50
CA GLU A 92 18.22 -4.12 18.23
C GLU A 92 17.87 -5.27 17.29
N LYS A 93 17.68 -6.46 17.86
CA LYS A 93 17.29 -7.65 17.12
C LYS A 93 15.89 -7.58 16.52
N SER A 94 14.96 -6.84 17.14
CA SER A 94 13.61 -6.64 16.59
C SER A 94 13.64 -6.02 15.19
N PHE A 95 14.57 -5.11 14.92
CA PHE A 95 14.75 -4.50 13.60
C PHE A 95 15.16 -5.54 12.56
N GLU A 96 16.05 -6.46 12.92
CA GLU A 96 16.46 -7.53 12.01
C GLU A 96 15.34 -8.51 11.72
N LEU A 97 14.53 -8.84 12.73
CA LEU A 97 13.43 -9.79 12.60
C LEU A 97 12.20 -9.21 11.86
N THR A 98 12.26 -7.97 11.38
CA THR A 98 11.29 -7.47 10.39
C THR A 98 11.45 -8.15 9.03
N ASP A 99 12.64 -8.70 8.73
CA ASP A 99 12.88 -9.59 7.59
C ASP A 99 12.31 -10.98 7.91
N PHE A 100 11.35 -11.42 7.10
CA PHE A 100 10.65 -12.67 7.31
C PHE A 100 11.56 -13.91 7.29
N ARG A 101 12.69 -13.84 6.58
CA ARG A 101 13.67 -14.92 6.52
C ARG A 101 14.39 -15.05 7.85
N LYS A 102 14.81 -13.90 8.42
CA LYS A 102 15.48 -13.83 9.72
C LYS A 102 14.55 -14.20 10.86
N PHE A 103 13.32 -13.70 10.85
CA PHE A 103 12.28 -14.08 11.83
C PHE A 103 12.09 -15.60 11.84
N ARG A 104 11.91 -16.19 10.66
CA ARG A 104 11.75 -17.63 10.51
C ARG A 104 12.97 -18.37 11.01
N GLU A 105 14.17 -18.01 10.58
CA GLU A 105 15.41 -18.65 11.01
C GLU A 105 15.51 -18.66 12.54
N TYR A 106 15.23 -17.51 13.16
CA TYR A 106 15.30 -17.33 14.60
C TYR A 106 14.30 -18.19 15.40
N PHE A 107 13.08 -18.37 14.88
CA PHE A 107 12.00 -19.13 15.53
C PHE A 107 11.72 -20.51 14.88
N SER A 108 12.59 -20.98 13.98
CA SER A 108 12.41 -22.22 13.19
C SER A 108 12.48 -23.51 14.02
N GLU A 109 12.26 -24.66 13.37
CA GLU A 109 12.21 -25.96 14.04
C GLU A 109 13.48 -26.33 14.82
N SER A 110 14.67 -25.90 14.39
CA SER A 110 15.90 -26.10 15.17
C SER A 110 15.90 -25.32 16.49
N GLU A 111 15.17 -24.21 16.54
CA GLU A 111 15.05 -23.29 17.68
C GLU A 111 13.60 -23.23 18.18
N ARG A 112 12.81 -24.31 17.96
CA ARG A 112 11.36 -24.34 18.23
C ARG A 112 11.03 -24.06 19.70
N HIS A 113 11.99 -24.30 20.59
CA HIS A 113 11.87 -23.97 22.00
C HIS A 113 11.64 -22.46 22.23
N ARG A 114 12.22 -21.58 21.41
CA ARG A 114 12.03 -20.12 21.51
C ARG A 114 10.61 -19.71 21.12
N TRP A 115 10.09 -20.30 20.05
CA TRP A 115 8.72 -20.07 19.60
C TRP A 115 7.72 -20.53 20.68
N HIS A 116 7.90 -21.74 21.20
CA HIS A 116 7.06 -22.26 22.27
C HIS A 116 7.21 -21.46 23.57
N ALA A 117 8.41 -21.00 23.92
CA ALA A 117 8.63 -20.15 25.08
C ALA A 117 7.86 -18.83 24.95
N ALA A 118 7.95 -18.16 23.79
CA ALA A 118 7.22 -16.93 23.53
C ALA A 118 5.70 -17.12 23.62
N LEU A 119 5.15 -18.16 22.97
CA LEU A 119 3.71 -18.44 23.05
C LEU A 119 3.26 -18.77 24.48
N ASN A 120 4.03 -19.58 25.21
CA ASN A 120 3.71 -19.90 26.60
C ASN A 120 3.75 -18.65 27.49
N ALA A 121 4.68 -17.73 27.25
CA ALA A 121 4.75 -16.45 27.96
C ALA A 121 3.54 -15.56 27.62
N ILE A 122 3.16 -15.43 26.34
CA ILE A 122 1.94 -14.72 25.93
C ILE A 122 0.68 -15.31 26.56
N GLN A 123 0.63 -16.64 26.72
CA GLN A 123 -0.49 -17.32 27.37
C GLN A 123 -0.53 -17.07 28.89
N SER A 124 0.63 -16.93 29.52
CA SER A 124 0.75 -16.81 30.97
C SER A 124 0.68 -15.36 31.46
N ASP A 125 1.06 -14.41 30.60
CA ASP A 125 1.09 -12.99 30.89
C ASP A 125 0.23 -12.20 29.89
N ALA A 126 -0.87 -11.66 30.39
CA ALA A 126 -1.85 -10.92 29.60
C ALA A 126 -1.29 -9.58 29.05
N SER A 127 -0.17 -9.08 29.56
CA SER A 127 0.46 -7.86 29.03
C SER A 127 0.92 -8.06 27.59
N TYR A 128 1.65 -9.12 27.29
CA TYR A 128 2.10 -9.42 25.93
C TYR A 128 0.93 -9.63 24.96
N LEU A 129 -0.13 -10.30 25.41
CA LEU A 129 -1.34 -10.48 24.60
C LEU A 129 -2.01 -9.13 24.29
N THR A 130 -2.06 -8.24 25.29
CA THR A 130 -2.60 -6.88 25.13
C THR A 130 -1.77 -6.09 24.13
N ASP A 131 -0.43 -6.14 24.23
CA ASP A 131 0.48 -5.44 23.32
C ASP A 131 0.26 -5.89 21.86
N VAL A 132 0.20 -7.21 21.62
CA VAL A 132 -0.08 -7.73 20.27
C VAL A 132 -1.45 -7.25 19.74
N HIS A 133 -2.48 -7.23 20.59
CA HIS A 133 -3.80 -6.74 20.18
C HIS A 133 -3.81 -5.25 19.87
N VAL A 134 -3.06 -4.44 20.61
CA VAL A 134 -2.90 -3.01 20.34
C VAL A 134 -2.24 -2.82 18.97
N GLU A 135 -1.16 -3.54 18.69
CA GLU A 135 -0.48 -3.47 17.39
C GLU A 135 -1.40 -3.87 16.23
N MET A 136 -2.21 -4.91 16.41
CA MET A 136 -3.21 -5.34 15.43
C MET A 136 -4.31 -4.27 15.19
N ASP A 137 -4.74 -3.58 16.24
CA ASP A 137 -5.72 -2.49 16.13
C ASP A 137 -5.15 -1.30 15.39
N LEU A 138 -3.94 -0.87 15.74
CA LEU A 138 -3.24 0.24 15.09
C LEU A 138 -3.07 -0.02 13.58
N LEU A 139 -2.62 -1.22 13.21
CA LEU A 139 -2.50 -1.60 11.81
C LEU A 139 -3.87 -1.62 11.10
N SER A 140 -4.90 -2.17 11.77
CA SER A 140 -6.25 -2.24 11.20
C SER A 140 -6.86 -0.86 10.97
N ASP A 141 -6.64 0.07 11.89
CA ASP A 141 -7.11 1.44 11.79
C ASP A 141 -6.40 2.20 10.67
N GLU A 142 -5.10 1.96 10.46
CA GLU A 142 -4.37 2.54 9.32
C GLU A 142 -4.91 2.00 7.98
N PHE A 143 -5.17 0.69 7.87
CA PHE A 143 -5.83 0.13 6.69
C PHE A 143 -7.22 0.75 6.44
N ARG A 144 -8.02 0.97 7.49
CA ARG A 144 -9.33 1.63 7.39
C ARG A 144 -9.18 3.09 6.98
N TYR A 145 -8.20 3.79 7.53
CA TYR A 145 -7.89 5.18 7.18
C TYR A 145 -7.58 5.28 5.69
N VAL A 146 -6.69 4.43 5.17
CA VAL A 146 -6.39 4.39 3.73
C VAL A 146 -7.63 4.06 2.90
N LEU A 147 -8.36 2.99 3.22
CA LEU A 147 -9.57 2.59 2.48
C LEU A 147 -10.63 3.70 2.40
N ASN A 148 -10.73 4.56 3.41
CA ASN A 148 -11.69 5.66 3.47
C ASN A 148 -11.19 6.95 2.78
N ASN A 149 -9.88 7.07 2.54
CA ASN A 149 -9.26 8.32 2.07
C ASN A 149 -8.75 8.27 0.64
N ILE A 150 -8.71 7.11 0.00
CA ILE A 150 -8.31 6.97 -1.42
C ILE A 150 -9.30 6.11 -2.19
N GLU A 151 -9.46 6.45 -3.47
CA GLU A 151 -10.19 5.61 -4.40
C GLU A 151 -9.27 4.49 -4.91
N ILE A 152 -9.61 3.25 -4.55
CA ILE A 152 -8.92 2.05 -5.01
C ILE A 152 -9.82 1.35 -6.03
N SER A 153 -9.38 1.25 -7.29
CA SER A 153 -10.12 0.53 -8.33
C SER A 153 -9.78 -0.97 -8.39
N ASP A 154 -8.71 -1.39 -7.70
CA ASP A 154 -8.26 -2.78 -7.65
C ASP A 154 -9.14 -3.60 -6.70
N GLN A 155 -10.07 -4.38 -7.28
CA GLN A 155 -11.02 -5.21 -6.52
C GLN A 155 -10.33 -6.31 -5.71
N GLU A 156 -9.24 -6.88 -6.22
CA GLU A 156 -8.48 -7.94 -5.54
C GLU A 156 -7.82 -7.36 -4.28
N LEU A 157 -7.22 -6.17 -4.39
CA LEU A 157 -6.63 -5.45 -3.26
C LEU A 157 -7.66 -5.14 -2.18
N ILE A 158 -8.84 -4.61 -2.57
CA ILE A 158 -9.92 -4.34 -1.61
C ILE A 158 -10.37 -5.63 -0.92
N ALA A 159 -10.58 -6.71 -1.67
CA ALA A 159 -11.00 -7.99 -1.13
C ALA A 159 -9.93 -8.57 -0.19
N PHE A 160 -8.64 -8.41 -0.51
CA PHE A 160 -7.55 -8.77 0.36
C PHE A 160 -7.58 -7.99 1.69
N ILE A 161 -7.61 -6.66 1.64
CA ILE A 161 -7.61 -5.82 2.85
C ILE A 161 -8.84 -6.12 3.72
N LYS A 162 -10.03 -6.24 3.11
CA LYS A 162 -11.25 -6.60 3.87
C LYS A 162 -11.16 -7.97 4.53
N ARG A 163 -10.56 -8.97 3.87
CA ARG A 163 -10.35 -10.30 4.47
C ARG A 163 -9.37 -10.22 5.65
N LEU A 164 -8.27 -9.46 5.51
CA LEU A 164 -7.30 -9.24 6.58
C LEU A 164 -7.97 -8.57 7.79
N LEU A 165 -8.67 -7.46 7.58
CA LEU A 165 -9.40 -6.74 8.66
C LEU A 165 -10.44 -7.61 9.34
N ASN A 166 -11.19 -8.42 8.58
CA ASN A 166 -12.16 -9.35 9.13
C ASN A 166 -11.48 -10.47 9.93
N TYR A 167 -10.30 -10.94 9.48
CA TYR A 167 -9.55 -11.96 10.20
C TYR A 167 -9.03 -11.43 11.54
N VAL A 168 -8.41 -10.25 11.54
CA VAL A 168 -7.98 -9.55 12.76
C VAL A 168 -9.14 -9.33 13.72
N TYR A 169 -10.30 -8.85 13.22
CA TYR A 169 -11.49 -8.68 14.04
C TYR A 169 -11.97 -10.00 14.65
N ARG A 170 -11.98 -11.09 13.89
CA ARG A 170 -12.42 -12.41 14.36
C ARG A 170 -11.48 -13.02 15.38
N LEU A 171 -10.16 -12.84 15.23
CA LEU A 171 -9.18 -13.32 16.22
C LEU A 171 -9.50 -12.80 17.62
N LYS A 172 -9.94 -11.54 17.72
CA LYS A 172 -10.23 -10.87 18.98
C LYS A 172 -11.62 -11.13 19.57
N HIS A 173 -12.63 -11.38 18.71
CA HIS A 173 -14.04 -11.34 19.15
C HIS A 173 -14.79 -12.65 18.98
N SER A 174 -14.29 -13.58 18.17
CA SER A 174 -15.05 -14.79 17.86
C SER A 174 -14.74 -15.90 18.88
N PRO A 175 -15.76 -16.52 19.50
CA PRO A 175 -15.58 -17.58 20.50
C PRO A 175 -14.73 -18.77 20.02
N THR A 176 -14.75 -19.03 18.71
CA THR A 176 -13.93 -20.08 18.08
C THR A 176 -12.44 -19.83 18.25
N PHE A 177 -12.02 -18.56 18.26
CA PHE A 177 -10.63 -18.15 18.39
C PHE A 177 -10.25 -17.87 19.84
N THR A 178 -11.13 -17.25 20.62
CA THR A 178 -10.83 -16.87 22.02
C THR A 178 -10.72 -18.05 22.99
N GLY A 179 -11.18 -19.25 22.60
CA GLY A 179 -11.01 -20.46 23.42
C GLY A 179 -9.58 -21.04 23.43
N ASP A 180 -8.77 -20.72 22.41
CA ASP A 180 -7.36 -21.10 22.29
C ASP A 180 -6.60 -19.94 21.61
N GLU A 181 -6.75 -18.76 22.21
CA GLU A 181 -6.41 -17.47 21.60
C GLU A 181 -4.96 -17.40 21.16
N VAL A 182 -4.03 -17.81 22.02
CA VAL A 182 -2.60 -17.78 21.76
C VAL A 182 -2.20 -18.68 20.59
N LYS A 183 -2.86 -19.82 20.40
CA LYS A 183 -2.59 -20.69 19.26
C LYS A 183 -2.96 -20.02 17.94
N TYR A 184 -4.15 -19.42 17.87
CA TYR A 184 -4.59 -18.75 16.65
C TYR A 184 -3.81 -17.46 16.39
N LEU A 185 -3.52 -16.72 17.45
CA LEU A 185 -2.68 -15.52 17.37
C LEU A 185 -1.27 -15.86 16.93
N GLY A 186 -0.66 -16.90 17.49
CA GLY A 186 0.65 -17.42 17.08
C GLY A 186 0.65 -17.85 15.62
N GLY A 187 -0.41 -18.51 15.16
CA GLY A 187 -0.59 -18.84 13.74
C GLY A 187 -0.61 -17.59 12.85
N PHE A 188 -1.37 -16.56 13.24
CA PHE A 188 -1.42 -15.29 12.52
C PHE A 188 -0.08 -14.56 12.51
N ILE A 189 0.59 -14.45 13.65
CA ILE A 189 1.94 -13.86 13.77
C ILE A 189 2.90 -14.60 12.85
N TRP A 190 2.87 -15.93 12.83
CA TRP A 190 3.72 -16.73 11.94
C TRP A 190 3.42 -16.48 10.46
N GLU A 191 2.14 -16.46 10.07
CA GLU A 191 1.74 -16.20 8.68
C GLU A 191 2.27 -14.84 8.18
N ILE A 192 2.19 -13.80 9.00
CA ILE A 192 2.70 -12.48 8.65
C ILE A 192 4.23 -12.44 8.72
N MET A 193 4.79 -12.73 9.89
CA MET A 193 6.20 -12.50 10.18
C MET A 193 7.12 -13.47 9.47
N ALA A 194 6.70 -14.70 9.19
CA ALA A 194 7.48 -15.69 8.45
C ALA A 194 7.07 -15.81 6.97
N SER A 195 6.12 -14.99 6.50
CA SER A 195 5.55 -15.05 5.14
C SER A 195 5.06 -16.47 4.77
N TRP A 196 4.33 -17.10 5.69
CA TRP A 196 3.76 -18.43 5.51
C TRP A 196 2.30 -18.37 5.05
N SER A 197 1.86 -19.40 4.33
CA SER A 197 0.47 -19.64 3.99
C SER A 197 0.04 -21.02 4.40
N THR A 198 -1.12 -21.10 5.05
CA THR A 198 -1.78 -22.39 5.28
C THR A 198 -2.14 -23.13 3.96
N ILE A 199 -2.28 -22.42 2.84
CA ILE A 199 -2.65 -23.01 1.53
C ILE A 199 -1.40 -23.26 0.68
N ASP A 200 -0.60 -22.21 0.45
CA ASP A 200 0.52 -22.24 -0.50
C ASP A 200 1.85 -22.66 0.14
N GLY A 201 1.90 -22.80 1.48
CA GLY A 201 3.12 -23.02 2.23
C GLY A 201 3.99 -21.76 2.29
N GLN A 202 5.31 -21.95 2.22
CA GLN A 202 6.29 -20.89 2.38
C GLN A 202 6.32 -19.98 1.15
N ARG A 203 6.28 -18.66 1.38
CA ARG A 203 6.49 -17.66 0.33
C ARG A 203 7.88 -17.04 0.42
N ASP A 204 8.39 -16.60 -0.73
CA ASP A 204 9.64 -15.85 -0.86
C ASP A 204 9.44 -14.32 -0.89
N PHE A 205 8.23 -13.87 -0.56
CA PHE A 205 7.86 -12.45 -0.52
C PHE A 205 6.80 -12.19 0.55
N ASP A 206 6.78 -10.96 1.06
CA ASP A 206 5.76 -10.47 2.00
C ASP A 206 4.48 -10.09 1.22
N LEU A 207 3.40 -10.85 1.44
CA LEU A 207 2.13 -10.65 0.75
C LEU A 207 1.46 -9.34 1.14
N ILE A 208 1.49 -8.95 2.42
CA ILE A 208 0.85 -7.72 2.89
C ILE A 208 1.60 -6.52 2.32
N GLU A 209 2.93 -6.51 2.40
CA GLU A 209 3.75 -5.45 1.83
C GLU A 209 3.50 -5.30 0.32
N ARG A 210 3.45 -6.42 -0.41
CA ARG A 210 3.15 -6.43 -1.85
C ARG A 210 1.78 -5.83 -2.16
N MET A 211 0.78 -6.11 -1.32
CA MET A 211 -0.56 -5.55 -1.47
C MET A 211 -0.58 -4.05 -1.16
N ILE A 212 0.10 -3.61 -0.11
CA ILE A 212 0.25 -2.17 0.19
C ILE A 212 0.94 -1.45 -0.97
N ARG A 213 1.96 -2.05 -1.61
CA ARG A 213 2.65 -1.44 -2.77
C ARG A 213 1.78 -1.29 -4.02
N ARG A 214 0.66 -2.03 -4.13
CA ARG A 214 -0.34 -1.89 -5.21
C ARG A 214 -1.31 -0.73 -4.96
N ILE A 215 -1.38 -0.24 -3.72
CA ILE A 215 -2.01 1.04 -3.40
C ILE A 215 -1.26 2.13 -4.14
#